data_AF-A0A9E4WP81-F1
#
_entry.id   AF-A0A9E4WP81-F1
#
_cell.length_a   1.000
_cell.length_b   1.000
_cell.length_c   1.000
_cell.angle_alpha   90.00
_cell.angle_beta   90.00
_cell.angle_gamma   90.00
#
_symmetry.space_group_name_H-M   'P 1'
#
loop_
_entity.id
_entity.type
_entity.pdbx_description
1 polymer ?
#
loop_
_entity_poly.entity_id
_entity_poly.type
_entity_poly.pdbx_seq_one_letter_code
_entity_poly.pdbx_strand_id
1 'polypeptide(L)'
;MQLLDRYWRRVRITSGPILLARTGERLSMAALYLAVRRRGEQAGIKGLPAHTFRHTTGTRLLESGMQEADVRVFMGWSRGSRMLERDTQSGPAERALEVRGTVRLV
;
A
#
# COMPACT_ATOMS: atom_id res chain seq x y z
N MET A 1 0.89 -15.86 -5.93
CA MET A 1 2.16 -15.09 -6.10
C MET A 1 2.66 -15.28 -7.53
N GLN A 2 2.25 -14.46 -8.51
CA GLN A 2 2.62 -14.70 -9.93
C GLN A 2 3.25 -13.48 -10.63
N LEU A 3 2.99 -12.26 -10.16
CA LEU A 3 3.43 -11.03 -10.83
C LEU A 3 4.91 -10.70 -10.60
N LEU A 4 5.42 -10.86 -9.37
CA LEU A 4 6.83 -10.62 -9.05
C LEU A 4 7.72 -11.64 -9.77
N ASP A 5 7.37 -12.92 -9.77
CA ASP A 5 8.12 -13.97 -10.46
C ASP A 5 8.18 -13.75 -11.97
N ARG A 6 7.06 -13.32 -12.57
CA ARG A 6 7.01 -12.94 -13.98
C ARG A 6 7.93 -11.75 -14.25
N TYR A 7 7.92 -10.74 -13.37
CA TYR A 7 8.78 -9.58 -13.50
C TYR A 7 10.26 -9.98 -13.40
N TRP A 8 10.67 -10.72 -12.36
CA TRP A 8 12.06 -11.12 -12.15
C TRP A 8 12.62 -11.99 -13.27
N ARG A 9 11.83 -12.93 -13.81
CA ARG A 9 12.24 -13.71 -14.99
C ARG A 9 12.45 -12.85 -16.23
N ARG A 10 11.61 -11.83 -16.42
CA ARG A 10 11.73 -10.89 -17.55
C ARG A 10 12.99 -10.04 -17.46
N VAL A 11 13.36 -9.58 -16.27
CA VAL A 11 14.53 -8.70 -16.07
C VAL A 11 15.81 -9.45 -15.68
N ARG A 12 15.75 -10.78 -15.53
CA ARG A 12 16.87 -11.67 -15.19
C ARG A 12 17.68 -11.21 -13.97
N ILE A 13 17.00 -10.75 -12.92
CA ILE A 13 17.65 -10.38 -11.66
C ILE A 13 18.17 -11.63 -10.97
N THR A 14 19.46 -11.68 -10.71
CA THR A 14 20.12 -12.72 -9.91
C THR A 14 20.72 -12.16 -8.61
N SER A 15 21.07 -10.87 -8.59
CA SER A 15 21.51 -10.12 -7.42
C SER A 15 21.31 -8.61 -7.63
N GLY A 16 21.38 -7.82 -6.55
CA GLY A 16 21.26 -6.36 -6.61
C GLY A 16 19.81 -5.83 -6.53
N PRO A 17 19.54 -4.62 -7.05
CA PRO A 17 18.23 -3.97 -6.94
C PRO A 17 17.13 -4.77 -7.63
N ILE A 18 16.05 -5.07 -6.89
CA ILE A 18 14.96 -5.91 -7.42
C ILE A 18 13.97 -5.18 -8.32
N LEU A 19 14.01 -3.84 -8.34
CA LEU A 19 13.18 -3.00 -9.20
C LEU A 19 14.10 -2.14 -10.06
N LEU A 20 14.02 -2.36 -11.37
CA LEU A 20 14.87 -1.73 -12.36
C LEU A 20 14.08 -0.74 -13.22
N ALA A 21 14.73 0.37 -13.54
CA ALA A 21 14.32 1.30 -14.58
C ALA A 21 14.52 0.67 -15.97
N ARG A 22 14.01 1.33 -17.01
CA ARG A 22 14.19 0.86 -18.40
C ARG A 22 15.66 0.78 -18.83
N THR A 23 16.53 1.57 -18.21
CA THR A 23 17.97 1.56 -18.44
C THR A 23 18.67 0.33 -17.85
N GLY A 24 17.98 -0.47 -17.03
CA GLY A 24 18.57 -1.59 -16.29
C GLY A 24 19.15 -1.20 -14.93
N GLU A 25 19.18 0.08 -14.60
CA GLU A 25 19.64 0.59 -13.30
C GLU A 25 18.55 0.53 -12.22
N ARG A 26 18.93 0.78 -10.97
CA ARG A 26 18.01 0.88 -9.82
C ARG A 26 16.90 1.89 -10.12
N LEU A 27 15.64 1.49 -9.91
CA LEU A 27 14.52 2.41 -9.98
C LEU A 27 14.66 3.53 -8.93
N SER A 28 14.65 4.78 -9.38
CA SER A 28 14.72 5.94 -8.49
C SER A 28 13.40 6.19 -7.78
N MET A 29 13.45 6.88 -6.64
CA MET A 29 12.25 7.27 -5.89
C MET A 29 11.32 8.18 -6.71
N ALA A 30 11.89 9.11 -7.48
CA ALA A 30 11.12 9.98 -8.37
C ALA A 30 10.40 9.17 -9.47
N ALA A 31 11.08 8.18 -10.06
CA ALA A 31 10.48 7.30 -11.06
C ALA A 31 9.36 6.44 -10.47
N LEU A 32 9.55 5.92 -9.26
CA LEU A 32 8.50 5.19 -8.53
C LEU A 32 7.28 6.08 -8.24
N TYR A 33 7.51 7.30 -7.73
CA TYR A 33 6.44 8.26 -7.46
C TYR A 33 5.63 8.56 -8.72
N LEU A 34 6.28 8.85 -9.85
CA LEU A 34 5.60 9.11 -11.12
C LEU A 34 4.84 7.87 -11.62
N ALA A 35 5.41 6.67 -11.47
CA ALA A 35 4.74 5.44 -11.88
C ALA A 35 3.46 5.21 -11.08
N VAL A 36 3.50 5.38 -9.75
CA VAL A 36 2.32 5.26 -8.88
C VAL A 36 1.29 6.34 -9.22
N ARG A 37 1.71 7.60 -9.36
CA ARG A 37 0.81 8.71 -9.68
C ARG A 37 0.06 8.48 -10.99
N ARG A 38 0.75 8.04 -12.04
CA ARG A 38 0.14 7.70 -13.34
C ARG A 38 -0.91 6.58 -13.22
N ARG A 39 -0.65 5.57 -12.38
CA ARG A 39 -1.64 4.51 -12.13
C ARG A 39 -2.84 5.02 -11.35
N GLY A 40 -2.62 5.91 -10.38
CA GLY A 40 -3.69 6.63 -9.68
C GLY A 40 -4.57 7.41 -10.66
N GLU A 41 -3.96 8.22 -11.52
CA GLU A 41 -4.65 9.02 -12.55
C GLU A 41 -5.49 8.12 -13.49
N GLN A 42 -4.95 7.00 -13.96
CA GLN A 42 -5.67 6.01 -14.78
C GLN A 42 -6.85 5.35 -14.04
N ALA A 43 -6.75 5.21 -12.73
CA ALA A 43 -7.82 4.71 -11.87
C ALA A 43 -8.78 5.81 -11.40
N GLY A 44 -8.62 7.06 -11.86
CA GLY A 44 -9.43 8.21 -11.42
C GLY A 44 -9.06 8.77 -10.04
N ILE A 45 -7.98 8.28 -9.43
CA ILE A 45 -7.50 8.69 -8.11
C ILE A 45 -6.42 9.77 -8.27
N LYS A 46 -6.80 11.03 -8.04
CA LYS A 46 -5.88 12.16 -8.12
C LYS A 46 -4.94 12.20 -6.91
N GLY A 47 -3.65 12.47 -7.18
CA GLY A 47 -2.67 12.75 -6.13
C GLY A 47 -2.24 11.56 -5.28
N LEU A 48 -2.42 10.31 -5.75
CA LEU A 48 -2.13 9.08 -5.00
C LEU A 48 -0.63 8.95 -4.60
N PRO A 49 -0.26 9.15 -3.32
CA PRO A 49 1.10 8.95 -2.83
C PRO A 49 1.36 7.47 -2.50
N ALA A 50 2.61 7.03 -2.63
CA ALA A 50 3.01 5.67 -2.28
C ALA A 50 2.76 5.31 -0.79
N HIS A 51 2.84 6.31 0.10
CA HIS A 51 2.58 6.12 1.53
C HIS A 51 1.13 5.72 1.85
N THR A 52 0.16 6.08 0.99
CA THR A 52 -1.24 5.68 1.19
C THR A 52 -1.39 4.16 1.18
N PHE A 53 -0.68 3.44 0.31
CA PHE A 53 -0.69 1.98 0.32
C PHE A 53 -0.20 1.38 1.64
N ARG A 54 0.78 2.03 2.29
CA ARG A 54 1.31 1.60 3.58
C ARG A 54 0.29 1.81 4.69
N HIS A 55 -0.38 2.95 4.72
CA HIS A 55 -1.48 3.22 5.66
C HIS A 55 -2.65 2.25 5.45
N THR A 56 -3.12 2.09 4.21
CA THR A 56 -4.20 1.15 3.88
C THR A 56 -3.85 -0.28 4.28
N THR A 57 -2.62 -0.73 4.06
CA THR A 57 -2.19 -2.06 4.52
C THR A 57 -2.27 -2.18 6.04
N GLY A 58 -1.84 -1.16 6.79
CA GLY A 58 -1.95 -1.12 8.25
C GLY A 58 -3.39 -1.23 8.72
N THR A 59 -4.28 -0.39 8.17
CA THR A 59 -5.72 -0.43 8.46
C THR A 59 -6.33 -1.80 8.14
N ARG A 60 -6.03 -2.38 6.98
CA ARG A 60 -6.57 -3.69 6.56
C ARG A 60 -6.10 -4.84 7.46
N LEU A 61 -4.88 -4.79 7.97
CA LEU A 61 -4.38 -5.80 8.91
C LEU A 61 -5.12 -5.71 10.25
N LEU A 62 -5.35 -4.50 10.77
CA LEU A 62 -6.16 -4.32 11.97
C LEU A 62 -7.60 -4.78 11.76
N GLU A 63 -8.20 -4.45 10.62
CA GLU A 63 -9.56 -4.90 10.24
C GLU A 63 -9.65 -6.43 10.14
N SER A 64 -8.55 -7.11 9.76
CA SER A 64 -8.49 -8.57 9.75
C SER A 64 -8.39 -9.20 11.15
N GLY A 65 -8.34 -8.39 12.21
CA GLY A 65 -8.20 -8.83 13.60
C GLY A 65 -6.76 -9.06 14.06
N MET A 66 -5.76 -8.62 13.29
CA MET A 66 -4.37 -8.70 13.72
C MET A 66 -4.11 -7.73 14.87
N GLN A 67 -3.42 -8.21 15.91
CA GLN A 67 -3.11 -7.39 17.08
C GLN A 67 -2.17 -6.25 16.71
N GLU A 68 -2.36 -5.08 17.33
CA GLU A 68 -1.54 -3.89 17.07
C GLU A 68 -0.03 -4.15 17.19
N ALA A 69 0.39 -4.96 18.16
CA ALA A 69 1.80 -5.31 18.34
C ALA A 69 2.36 -6.05 17.13
N ASP A 70 1.59 -6.99 16.57
CA ASP A 70 1.97 -7.76 15.39
C ASP A 70 1.95 -6.89 14.13
N VAL A 71 0.95 -5.99 14.00
CA VAL A 71 0.93 -5.00 12.91
C VAL A 71 2.16 -4.09 12.96
N ARG A 72 2.57 -3.61 14.15
CA ARG A 72 3.80 -2.81 14.30
C ARG A 72 5.03 -3.60 13.82
N VAL A 73 5.15 -4.87 14.20
CA VAL A 73 6.27 -5.73 13.79
C VAL A 73 6.25 -5.94 12.28
N PHE A 74 5.11 -6.34 11.72
CA PHE A 74 4.93 -6.61 10.29
C PHE A 74 5.23 -5.37 9.44
N MET A 75 4.74 -4.20 9.88
CA MET A 75 4.93 -2.95 9.17
C MET A 75 6.32 -2.35 9.41
N GLY A 76 7.06 -2.80 10.43
CA GLY A 76 8.35 -2.22 10.82
C GLY A 76 8.21 -0.84 11.48
N TRP A 77 7.19 -0.65 12.31
CA TRP A 77 7.01 0.57 13.10
C TRP A 77 7.63 0.43 14.48
N SER A 78 8.27 1.49 14.97
CA SER A 78 8.77 1.54 16.34
C SER A 78 7.61 1.47 17.34
N ARG A 79 7.90 0.95 18.54
CA ARG A 79 6.89 0.82 19.61
C ARG A 79 6.22 2.14 19.99
N GLY A 80 6.95 3.27 19.89
CA GLY A 80 6.43 4.62 20.14
C GLY A 80 5.85 5.34 18.92
N SER A 81 5.68 4.65 17.79
CA SER A 81 5.15 5.28 16.57
C SER A 81 3.65 5.53 16.68
N ARG A 82 3.23 6.77 16.39
CA ARG A 82 1.82 7.19 16.25
C ARG A 82 1.16 6.73 14.94
N MET A 83 1.82 5.89 14.14
CA MET A 83 1.27 5.43 12.86
C MET A 83 -0.03 4.64 13.03
N LEU A 84 -0.12 3.78 14.05
CA LEU A 84 -1.37 3.05 14.34
C LEU A 84 -2.51 3.98 14.75
N GLU A 85 -2.23 5.02 15.53
CA GLU A 85 -3.24 6.01 15.92
C GLU A 85 -3.82 6.72 14.68
N ARG A 86 -2.99 7.02 13.68
CA ARG A 86 -3.44 7.63 12.41
C ARG A 86 -4.28 6.69 11.55
N ASP A 87 -3.92 5.41 11.53
CA ASP A 87 -4.60 4.40 10.70
C ASP A 87 -5.93 3.94 11.32
N THR A 88 -6.02 3.93 12.65
CA THR A 88 -7.26 3.63 13.40
C THR A 88 -8.26 4.79 13.39
N GLN A 89 -7.80 6.05 13.41
CA GLN A 89 -8.66 7.23 13.37
C GLN A 89 -9.34 7.48 12.02
N SER A 90 -8.84 6.90 10.92
CA SER A 90 -9.42 7.06 9.58
C SER A 90 -10.62 6.13 9.33
N GLY A 91 -10.76 5.05 10.10
CA GLY A 91 -11.83 4.06 9.95
C GLY A 91 -13.28 4.49 10.28
N PRO A 92 -13.59 5.46 11.17
CA PRO A 92 -14.98 5.83 11.45
C PRO A 92 -15.73 6.46 10.27
N ALA A 93 -15.07 7.32 9.50
CA ALA A 93 -15.70 8.02 8.36
C ALA A 93 -15.90 7.08 7.16
N GLU A 94 -14.95 6.17 6.93
CA GLU A 94 -15.01 5.19 5.85
C GLU A 94 -16.05 4.09 6.15
N ARG A 95 -16.17 3.66 7.42
CA ARG A 95 -17.26 2.78 7.91
C ARG A 95 -18.65 3.36 7.66
N ALA A 96 -18.83 4.67 7.80
CA ALA A 96 -20.12 5.33 7.57
C ALA A 96 -20.52 5.34 6.08
N LEU A 97 -19.54 5.36 5.17
CA LEU A 97 -19.78 5.30 3.72
C LEU A 97 -20.03 3.86 3.23
N GLU A 98 -19.34 2.88 3.81
CA GLU A 98 -19.49 1.46 3.46
C GLU A 98 -20.85 0.87 3.92
N VAL A 99 -21.33 1.25 5.11
CA VAL A 99 -22.67 0.87 5.59
C VAL A 99 -23.79 1.47 4.73
N ARG A 100 -23.59 2.69 4.19
CA ARG A 100 -24.58 3.36 3.33
C ARG A 100 -24.80 2.66 1.99
N GLY A 101 -23.86 1.83 1.53
CA GLY A 101 -23.99 1.03 0.31
C GLY A 101 -24.72 -0.31 0.48
N THR A 102 -24.99 -0.73 1.71
CA THR A 102 -25.52 -2.08 2.03
C THR A 102 -26.94 -2.05 2.65
N VAL A 103 -27.65 -0.93 2.57
CA VAL A 103 -29.10 -0.91 2.90
C VAL A 103 -29.87 -1.30 1.63
N ARG A 104 -29.91 -2.61 1.37
CA ARG A 104 -30.88 -3.19 0.44
C ARG A 104 -32.23 -3.14 1.15
N LEU A 105 -33.08 -2.18 0.75
CA LEU A 105 -34.48 -2.13 1.16
C LEU A 105 -35.11 -3.50 0.84
N VAL A 106 -35.56 -4.17 1.91
CA VAL A 106 -36.48 -5.31 1.83
C VAL A 106 -37.89 -4.75 1.78
#